data_AF-A0A9E0IKW0-F1
#
_entry.id   AF-A0A9E0IKW0-F1
#
_cell.length_a   1.000
_cell.length_b   1.000
_cell.length_c   1.000
_cell.angle_alpha   90.00
_cell.angle_beta   90.00
_cell.angle_gamma   90.00
#
_symmetry.space_group_name_H-M   'P 1'
#
loop_
_entity.id
_entity.type
_entity.pdbx_description
1 polymer ?
#
loop_
_entity_poly.entity_id
_entity_poly.type
_entity_poly.pdbx_seq_one_letter_code
_entity_poly.pdbx_strand_id
1 'polypeptide(L)'
;MSPPRPDLTPAEFNVLKALWRRGHASVAEVRAELAGRGTEVAYTTVMTLLGRLAHKGAVVVDRSREPFVYQAAERRESVLSARLRDFVREVFDGDARAMVLHLAEAEEMSPQERQRLEARIATAEAAAEAPAAPAERARAARPARAARPGRRSERP
;
A
#
# COMPACT_ATOMS: atom_id res chain seq x y z
N MET A 1 -8.55 -17.96 -0.75
CA MET A 1 -7.12 -17.68 -1.02
C MET A 1 -7.01 -16.23 -1.43
N SER A 2 -6.31 -15.40 -0.65
CA SER A 2 -5.95 -14.05 -1.11
C SER A 2 -5.04 -14.16 -2.34
N PRO A 3 -5.16 -13.27 -3.34
CA PRO A 3 -4.32 -13.35 -4.53
C PRO A 3 -2.83 -13.24 -4.14
N PRO A 4 -1.93 -13.90 -4.89
CA PRO A 4 -0.49 -13.76 -4.68
C PRO A 4 -0.10 -12.30 -4.84
N ARG A 5 0.63 -11.77 -3.85
CA ARG A 5 1.10 -10.38 -3.85
C ARG A 5 2.26 -10.23 -4.83
N PRO A 6 2.38 -9.09 -5.50
CA PRO A 6 3.49 -8.88 -6.42
C PRO A 6 4.81 -8.84 -5.66
N ASP A 7 5.73 -9.72 -6.04
CA ASP A 7 7.11 -9.65 -5.57
C ASP A 7 7.80 -8.44 -6.21
N LEU A 8 8.27 -7.50 -5.37
CA LEU A 8 8.82 -6.22 -5.79
C LEU A 8 10.33 -6.18 -5.55
N THR A 9 11.08 -5.88 -6.59
CA THR A 9 12.50 -5.56 -6.48
C THR A 9 12.70 -4.30 -5.60
N PRO A 10 13.89 -4.08 -5.04
CA PRO A 10 14.18 -2.86 -4.27
C PRO A 10 13.88 -1.57 -5.03
N ALA A 11 14.19 -1.53 -6.33
CA ALA A 11 13.93 -0.38 -7.20
C ALA A 11 12.43 -0.14 -7.41
N GLU A 12 11.65 -1.19 -7.69
CA GLU A 12 10.19 -1.10 -7.80
C GLU A 12 9.56 -0.65 -6.49
N PHE A 13 10.07 -1.15 -5.36
CA PHE A 13 9.58 -0.76 -4.04
C PHE A 13 9.86 0.71 -3.72
N ASN A 14 11.00 1.25 -4.15
CA ASN A 14 11.33 2.67 -4.00
C ASN A 14 10.39 3.56 -4.83
N VAL A 15 10.05 3.15 -6.05
CA VAL A 15 9.03 3.83 -6.87
C VAL A 15 7.65 3.78 -6.20
N LEU A 16 7.25 2.63 -5.65
CA LEU A 16 5.98 2.51 -4.92
C LEU A 16 5.94 3.42 -3.68
N LYS A 17 7.05 3.53 -2.94
CA LYS A 17 7.18 4.48 -1.82
C LYS A 17 7.04 5.94 -2.26
N ALA A 18 7.58 6.30 -3.43
CA ALA A 18 7.40 7.64 -3.98
C ALA A 18 5.91 7.92 -4.28
N LEU A 19 5.20 6.95 -4.85
CA LEU A 19 3.76 7.05 -5.10
C LEU A 19 2.93 7.16 -3.82
N TRP A 20 3.26 6.43 -2.75
CA TRP A 20 2.55 6.59 -1.46
C TRP A 20 2.66 7.99 -0.87
N ARG A 21 3.77 8.69 -1.12
CA ARG A 21 3.99 10.06 -0.62
C ARG A 21 3.25 11.10 -1.45
N ARG A 22 3.21 10.92 -2.78
CA ARG A 22 2.59 11.86 -3.72
C ARG A 22 1.09 11.60 -3.92
N GLY A 23 0.63 10.37 -3.67
CA GLY A 23 -0.72 9.90 -3.97
C GLY A 23 -0.89 9.56 -5.45
N HIS A 24 -0.96 10.59 -6.29
CA HIS A 24 -1.01 10.49 -7.74
C HIS A 24 0.19 11.22 -8.34
N ALA A 25 0.92 10.60 -9.28
CA ALA A 25 2.10 11.21 -9.88
C ALA A 25 2.38 10.71 -11.30
N SER A 26 2.87 11.59 -12.15
CA SER A 26 3.47 11.27 -13.44
C SER A 26 4.89 10.71 -13.29
N VAL A 27 5.46 10.17 -14.38
CA VAL A 27 6.85 9.68 -14.42
C VAL A 27 7.85 10.76 -13.98
N ALA A 28 7.66 12.01 -14.44
CA ALA A 28 8.54 13.13 -14.10
C ALA A 28 8.49 13.45 -12.61
N GLU A 29 7.29 13.41 -12.01
CA GLU A 29 7.09 13.68 -10.59
C GLU A 29 7.63 12.57 -9.69
N VAL A 30 7.48 11.32 -10.09
CA VAL A 30 8.10 10.18 -9.41
C VAL A 30 9.62 10.31 -9.45
N ARG A 31 10.19 10.64 -10.62
CA ARG A 31 11.63 10.87 -10.76
C ARG A 31 12.12 11.99 -9.83
N ALA A 32 11.41 13.11 -9.79
CA ALA A 32 11.76 14.23 -8.91
C ALA A 32 11.71 13.85 -7.42
N GLU A 33 10.71 13.07 -6.99
CA GLU A 33 10.62 12.55 -5.62
C GLU A 33 11.77 11.60 -5.26
N LEU A 34 12.26 10.81 -6.21
CA LEU A 34 13.42 9.93 -6.03
C LEU A 34 14.73 10.74 -5.95
N ALA A 35 14.91 11.71 -6.86
CA ALA A 35 16.06 12.61 -6.88
C ALA A 35 16.18 13.43 -5.58
N GLY A 36 15.07 13.96 -5.07
CA GLY A 36 15.01 14.67 -3.78
C GLY A 36 15.38 13.81 -2.57
N ARG A 37 15.55 12.50 -2.75
CA ARG A 37 16.01 11.54 -1.73
C ARG A 37 17.40 10.96 -2.03
N GLY A 38 18.14 11.59 -2.94
CA GLY A 38 19.48 11.17 -3.33
C GLY A 38 19.52 9.96 -4.26
N THR A 39 18.38 9.55 -4.84
CA THR A 39 18.33 8.48 -5.84
C THR A 39 18.17 9.08 -7.24
N GLU A 40 19.29 9.33 -7.90
CA GLU A 40 19.29 9.78 -9.29
C GLU A 40 19.00 8.62 -10.24
N VAL A 41 17.92 8.77 -11.04
CA VAL A 41 17.48 7.75 -11.99
C VAL A 41 17.06 8.40 -13.29
N ALA A 42 17.39 7.74 -14.41
CA ALA A 42 16.95 8.17 -15.72
C ALA A 42 15.42 8.07 -15.83
N TYR A 43 14.82 8.98 -16.62
CA TYR A 43 13.38 9.02 -16.86
C TYR A 43 12.83 7.69 -17.39
N THR A 44 13.52 7.08 -18.36
CA THR A 44 13.14 5.80 -18.97
C THR A 44 13.20 4.64 -17.98
N THR A 45 14.11 4.68 -17.01
CA THR A 45 14.16 3.71 -15.91
C THR A 45 12.93 3.81 -15.04
N VAL A 46 12.54 5.02 -14.63
CA VAL A 46 11.31 5.26 -13.84
C VAL A 46 10.08 4.80 -14.61
N MET A 47 10.00 5.13 -15.91
CA MET A 47 8.93 4.68 -16.79
C MET A 47 8.84 3.15 -16.87
N THR A 48 9.99 2.47 -17.01
CA THR A 48 10.07 1.00 -17.05
C THR A 48 9.62 0.37 -15.74
N LEU A 49 10.06 0.92 -14.59
CA LEU A 49 9.67 0.44 -13.27
C LEU A 49 8.17 0.62 -13.02
N LEU A 50 7.59 1.76 -13.40
CA LEU A 50 6.15 2.00 -13.33
C LEU A 50 5.36 1.04 -14.23
N GLY A 51 5.86 0.74 -15.43
CA GLY A 51 5.28 -0.28 -16.32
C GLY A 51 5.29 -1.67 -15.70
N ARG A 52 6.41 -2.08 -15.08
CA ARG A 52 6.50 -3.36 -14.36
C ARG A 52 5.57 -3.42 -13.15
N LEU A 53 5.51 -2.36 -12.35
CA LEU A 53 4.58 -2.26 -11.22
C LEU A 53 3.12 -2.36 -11.69
N ALA A 54 2.78 -1.74 -12.83
CA ALA A 54 1.43 -1.79 -13.38
C ALA A 54 1.09 -3.21 -13.87
N HIS A 55 2.04 -3.87 -14.54
CA HIS A 55 1.89 -5.27 -14.95
C HIS A 55 1.70 -6.22 -13.75
N LYS A 56 2.42 -5.94 -12.65
CA LYS A 56 2.30 -6.64 -11.37
C LYS A 56 1.03 -6.27 -10.57
N GLY A 57 0.24 -5.31 -11.03
CA GLY A 57 -0.96 -4.83 -10.33
C GLY A 57 -0.67 -4.01 -9.07
N ALA A 58 0.57 -3.62 -8.81
CA ALA A 58 0.96 -2.82 -7.65
C ALA A 58 0.60 -1.33 -7.79
N VAL A 59 0.39 -0.87 -9.03
CA VAL A 59 -0.03 0.50 -9.34
C VAL A 59 -1.13 0.49 -10.40
N VAL A 60 -1.97 1.53 -10.36
CA VAL A 60 -2.97 1.83 -11.39
C VAL A 60 -2.46 3.01 -12.21
N VAL A 61 -2.68 2.97 -13.53
CA VAL A 61 -2.35 4.06 -14.46
C VAL A 61 -3.62 4.68 -15.03
N ASP A 62 -3.74 5.99 -14.92
CA ASP A 62 -4.74 6.79 -15.63
C ASP A 62 -4.17 7.22 -16.98
N ARG A 63 -4.63 6.55 -18.04
CA ARG A 63 -4.24 6.82 -19.44
C ARG A 63 -5.11 7.86 -20.12
N SER A 64 -6.12 8.40 -19.43
CA SER A 64 -6.97 9.47 -19.98
C SER A 64 -6.32 10.85 -19.89
N ARG A 65 -5.22 10.98 -19.15
CA ARG A 65 -4.45 12.21 -18.94
C ARG A 65 -3.12 12.17 -19.67
N GLU A 66 -2.63 13.31 -20.10
CA GLU A 66 -1.25 13.47 -20.57
C GLU A 66 -0.54 14.56 -19.74
N PRO A 67 0.61 14.26 -19.09
CA PRO A 67 1.25 12.94 -19.03
C PRO A 67 0.42 11.90 -18.24
N PHE A 68 0.63 10.61 -18.51
CA PHE A 68 -0.01 9.53 -17.75
C PHE A 68 0.29 9.66 -16.25
N VAL A 69 -0.74 9.41 -15.45
CA VAL A 69 -0.67 9.52 -13.98
C VAL A 69 -0.78 8.14 -13.36
N TYR A 70 0.06 7.89 -12.35
CA TYR A 70 0.12 6.62 -11.64
C TYR A 70 -0.28 6.81 -10.17
N GLN A 71 -0.88 5.79 -9.59
CA GLN A 71 -1.21 5.71 -8.16
C GLN A 71 -0.92 4.32 -7.63
N ALA A 72 -0.57 4.20 -6.35
CA ALA A 72 -0.45 2.89 -5.71
C ALA A 72 -1.82 2.19 -5.66
N ALA A 73 -1.87 0.90 -6.02
CA ALA A 73 -3.09 0.10 -5.96
C ALA A 73 -3.37 -0.41 -4.54
N GLU A 74 -2.31 -0.61 -3.74
CA GLU A 74 -2.40 -1.10 -2.37
C GLU A 74 -1.99 -0.04 -1.34
N ARG A 75 -2.63 -0.11 -0.16
CA ARG A 75 -2.27 0.72 0.99
C ARG A 75 -0.87 0.37 1.50
N ARG A 76 -0.12 1.41 1.87
CA ARG A 76 1.24 1.31 2.42
C ARG A 76 1.33 0.32 3.58
N GLU A 77 0.42 0.42 4.52
CA GLU A 77 0.41 -0.39 5.75
C GLU A 77 0.25 -1.88 5.41
N SER A 78 -0.63 -2.21 4.46
CA SER A 78 -0.84 -3.60 4.02
C SER A 78 0.43 -4.22 3.43
N VAL A 79 1.09 -3.50 2.53
CA VAL A 79 2.31 -3.96 1.86
C VAL A 79 3.48 -4.05 2.86
N LEU A 80 3.62 -3.08 3.76
CA LEU A 80 4.67 -3.10 4.78
C LEU A 80 4.46 -4.22 5.80
N SER A 81 3.25 -4.39 6.35
CA SER A 81 2.97 -5.47 7.30
C SER A 81 3.15 -6.85 6.69
N ALA A 82 2.82 -7.01 5.40
CA ALA A 82 3.10 -8.22 4.66
C ALA A 82 4.60 -8.51 4.58
N ARG A 83 5.38 -7.56 4.05
CA ARG A 83 6.83 -7.73 3.88
C ARG A 83 7.55 -7.95 5.20
N LEU A 84 7.14 -7.25 6.26
CA LEU A 84 7.74 -7.44 7.58
C LEU A 84 7.43 -8.85 8.13
N ARG A 85 6.22 -9.36 7.92
CA ARG A 85 5.85 -10.72 8.31
C ARG A 85 6.68 -11.77 7.57
N ASP A 86 6.87 -11.59 6.28
CA ASP A 86 7.66 -12.50 5.45
C ASP A 86 9.13 -12.47 5.90
N PHE A 87 9.69 -11.28 6.15
CA PHE A 87 11.04 -11.10 6.69
C PHE A 87 11.23 -11.75 8.07
N VAL A 88 10.30 -11.55 9.00
CA VAL A 88 10.35 -12.18 10.34
C VAL A 88 10.31 -13.70 10.20
N ARG A 89 9.49 -14.24 9.30
CA ARG A 89 9.44 -15.68 9.05
C ARG A 89 10.73 -16.23 8.47
N GLU A 90 11.35 -15.50 7.55
CA GLU A 90 12.55 -15.94 6.83
C GLU A 90 13.84 -15.80 7.65
N VAL A 91 13.99 -14.71 8.41
CA VAL A 91 15.24 -14.36 9.10
C VAL A 91 15.24 -14.69 10.59
N PHE A 92 14.06 -14.65 11.22
CA PHE A 92 13.90 -14.87 12.66
C PHE A 92 13.04 -16.09 12.98
N ASP A 93 12.85 -17.01 12.01
CA ASP A 93 12.04 -18.23 12.14
C ASP A 93 10.61 -17.98 12.66
N GLY A 94 10.07 -16.79 12.42
CA GLY A 94 8.74 -16.38 12.90
C GLY A 94 8.72 -15.70 14.27
N ASP A 95 9.86 -15.60 14.96
CA ASP A 95 9.95 -14.91 16.25
C ASP A 95 10.09 -13.39 16.07
N ALA A 96 8.95 -12.71 16.07
CA ALA A 96 8.91 -11.25 16.02
C ALA A 96 9.55 -10.58 17.26
N ARG A 97 9.58 -11.26 18.42
CA ARG A 97 10.18 -10.71 19.65
C ARG A 97 11.69 -10.67 19.53
N ALA A 98 12.29 -11.70 18.96
CA ALA A 98 13.73 -11.74 18.68
C ALA A 98 14.18 -10.58 17.79
N MET A 99 13.40 -10.23 16.76
CA MET A 99 13.67 -9.07 15.92
C MET A 99 13.63 -7.75 16.71
N VAL A 100 12.61 -7.56 17.56
CA VAL A 100 12.47 -6.34 18.38
C VAL A 100 13.63 -6.21 19.36
N LEU A 101 14.03 -7.30 20.00
CA LEU A 101 15.16 -7.31 20.91
C LEU A 101 16.46 -6.96 20.19
N HIS A 102 16.71 -7.56 19.02
CA HIS A 102 17.89 -7.28 18.21
C HIS A 102 17.96 -5.80 17.79
N LEU A 103 16.83 -5.18 17.41
CA LEU A 103 16.78 -3.76 17.09
C LEU A 103 17.04 -2.87 18.31
N ALA A 104 16.50 -3.24 19.47
CA ALA A 104 16.69 -2.51 20.72
C ALA A 104 18.14 -2.57 21.23
N GLU A 105 18.87 -3.64 20.91
CA GLU A 105 20.29 -3.81 21.19
C GLU A 105 21.19 -3.10 20.17
N ALA A 106 20.81 -3.10 18.90
CA ALA A 106 21.62 -2.57 17.81
C ALA A 106 21.57 -1.04 17.67
N GLU A 107 20.45 -0.40 18.05
CA GLU A 107 20.34 1.07 18.02
C GLU A 107 20.54 1.69 19.41
N GLU A 108 21.32 2.77 19.48
CA GLU A 108 21.38 3.65 20.64
C GLU A 108 20.05 4.39 20.81
N MET A 109 19.05 3.72 21.38
CA MET A 109 17.78 4.34 21.69
C MET A 109 17.92 5.19 22.96
N SER A 110 17.58 6.47 22.86
CA SER A 110 17.47 7.33 24.04
C SER A 110 16.39 6.80 25.00
N PRO A 111 16.47 7.12 26.31
CA PRO A 111 15.42 6.74 27.27
C PRO A 111 14.01 7.18 26.85
N GLN A 112 13.90 8.33 26.18
CA GLN A 112 12.64 8.87 25.68
C GLN A 112 12.07 8.05 24.50
N GLU A 113 12.94 7.57 23.61
CA GLU A 113 12.54 6.71 22.49
C GLU A 113 12.12 5.32 22.97
N ARG A 114 12.81 4.76 23.97
CA ARG A 114 12.42 3.50 24.62
C ARG A 114 11.03 3.61 25.24
N GLN A 115 10.79 4.65 26.04
CA GLN A 115 9.47 4.87 26.67
C GLN A 115 8.35 5.03 25.63
N ARG A 116 8.61 5.75 24.53
CA ARG A 116 7.64 5.89 23.43
C ARG A 116 7.38 4.55 22.74
N LEU A 117 8.40 3.72 22.56
CA LEU A 117 8.24 2.39 21.96
C LEU A 117 7.42 1.47 22.87
N GLU A 118 7.74 1.41 24.17
CA GLU A 118 6.99 0.63 25.18
C GLU A 118 5.51 1.01 25.20
N ALA A 119 5.19 2.30 25.23
CA ALA A 119 3.80 2.77 25.21
C ALA A 119 3.06 2.34 23.93
N ARG A 120 3.74 2.33 22.78
CA ARG A 120 3.15 1.89 21.50
C ARG A 120 2.94 0.38 21.45
N ILE A 121 3.84 -0.41 22.04
CA ILE A 121 3.69 -1.87 22.14
C ILE A 121 2.49 -2.21 23.04
N ALA A 122 2.40 -1.59 24.23
CA ALA A 122 1.27 -1.81 25.14
C ALA A 122 -0.08 -1.46 24.49
N THR A 123 -0.14 -0.39 23.70
CA THR A 123 -1.34 0.00 22.96
C THR A 123 -1.68 -1.01 21.85
N ALA A 124 -0.69 -1.60 21.19
CA ALA A 124 -0.88 -2.58 20.13
C ALA A 124 -1.36 -3.94 20.68
N GLU A 125 -0.88 -4.37 21.85
CA GLU A 125 -1.36 -5.57 22.54
C GLU A 125 -2.83 -5.42 22.94
N ALA A 126 -3.22 -4.26 23.50
CA ALA A 126 -4.62 -3.97 23.81
C ALA A 126 -5.53 -3.95 22.58
N ALA A 127 -5.03 -3.53 21.42
CA ALA A 127 -5.77 -3.55 20.16
C ALA A 127 -5.88 -4.95 19.53
N ALA A 128 -4.92 -5.84 19.80
CA ALA A 128 -4.95 -7.24 19.37
C ALA A 128 -5.92 -8.10 20.20
N GLU A 129 -6.15 -7.72 21.47
CA GLU A 129 -7.09 -8.38 22.40
C GLU A 129 -8.56 -7.95 22.20
N ALA A 130 -8.81 -6.85 21.47
CA ALA A 130 -10.16 -6.39 21.17
C ALA A 130 -10.83 -7.31 20.13
N PRO A 131 -12.05 -7.84 20.38
CA PRO A 131 -12.71 -8.73 19.44
C PRO A 131 -12.97 -7.99 18.13
N ALA A 132 -12.42 -8.52 17.04
CA ALA A 132 -12.66 -8.07 15.69
C ALA A 132 -14.17 -8.16 15.38
N ALA A 133 -14.88 -7.04 15.54
CA ALA A 133 -16.27 -6.92 15.16
C ALA A 133 -16.41 -7.20 13.65
N PRO A 134 -17.44 -7.95 13.21
CA PRO A 134 -17.46 -8.52 11.87
C PRO A 134 -17.68 -7.43 10.81
N ALA A 135 -16.68 -7.25 9.96
CA ALA A 135 -16.80 -6.52 8.70
C ALA A 135 -17.60 -7.37 7.69
N GLU A 136 -18.88 -7.61 7.96
CA GLU A 136 -19.79 -8.31 7.06
C GLU A 136 -21.13 -7.55 6.98
N ARG A 137 -21.12 -6.35 6.37
CA ARG A 137 -22.33 -5.60 6.00
C ARG A 137 -22.05 -4.47 4.99
N ALA A 138 -21.28 -4.74 3.93
CA ALA A 138 -21.13 -3.81 2.81
C ALA A 138 -21.21 -4.47 1.41
N ARG A 139 -21.67 -5.72 1.32
CA ARG A 139 -21.86 -6.44 0.05
C ARG A 139 -23.30 -6.49 -0.48
N ALA A 140 -24.23 -5.77 0.11
CA ALA A 140 -25.62 -5.73 -0.36
C ALA A 140 -26.07 -4.31 -0.70
N ALA A 141 -25.73 -3.84 -1.90
CA ALA A 141 -26.47 -2.80 -2.61
C ALA A 141 -26.06 -2.78 -4.10
N ARG A 142 -26.42 -3.82 -4.86
CA ARG A 142 -26.68 -3.66 -6.29
C ARG A 142 -28.13 -3.22 -6.42
N PRO A 143 -28.46 -2.04 -6.97
CA PRO A 143 -29.82 -1.84 -7.43
C PRO A 143 -30.02 -2.59 -8.75
N ALA A 144 -30.93 -3.55 -8.70
CA ALA A 144 -31.52 -4.18 -9.86
C ALA A 144 -32.36 -3.16 -10.65
N ARG A 145 -32.07 -3.08 -11.94
CA ARG A 145 -32.93 -2.74 -13.10
C ARG A 145 -34.38 -2.33 -12.81
N ALA A 146 -34.77 -1.15 -13.29
CA ALA A 146 -36.17 -0.84 -13.61
C ALA A 146 -36.31 -0.50 -15.10
N ALA A 147 -36.85 -1.45 -15.85
CA ALA A 147 -37.46 -1.20 -17.14
C ALA A 147 -38.75 -0.40 -16.93
N ARG A 148 -39.04 0.59 -17.77
CA ARG A 148 -40.37 1.21 -17.85
C ARG A 148 -41.03 0.83 -19.18
N PRO A 149 -42.15 0.08 -19.18
CA PRO A 149 -43.10 0.09 -20.28
C PRO A 149 -44.24 1.07 -19.99
N GLY A 150 -44.80 1.69 -21.02
CA GLY A 150 -46.03 2.49 -20.89
C GLY A 150 -46.35 3.31 -22.12
N ARG A 151 -47.07 2.71 -23.09
CA ARG A 151 -47.71 3.38 -24.22
C ARG A 151 -49.10 3.93 -23.82
N ARG A 152 -49.50 5.00 -24.52
CA ARG A 152 -50.86 5.50 -24.85
C ARG A 152 -51.68 6.20 -23.76
N SER A 153 -52.01 7.47 -24.04
CA SER A 153 -53.34 8.04 -23.78
C SER A 153 -53.68 9.02 -24.91
N GLU A 154 -54.86 8.82 -25.47
CA GLU A 154 -55.48 9.57 -26.57
C GLU A 154 -56.02 10.94 -26.13
N ARG A 155 -56.00 11.90 -27.06
CA ARG A 155 -56.96 12.98 -27.44
C ARG A 155 -57.97 13.57 -26.44
N PRO A 156 -58.38 14.83 -26.68
CA PRO A 156 -59.49 15.10 -27.61
C PRO A 156 -59.05 15.64 -28.98
#